data_AF-A0A7Y4NF95-F1
#
_entry.id   AF-A0A7Y4NF95-F1
#
_cell.length_a   1.000
_cell.length_b   1.000
_cell.length_c   1.000
_cell.angle_alpha   90.00
_cell.angle_beta   90.00
_cell.angle_gamma   90.00
#
_symmetry.space_group_name_H-M   'P 1'
#
loop_
_entity.id
_entity.type
_entity.pdbx_description
1 polymer ?
#
loop_
_entity_poly.entity_id
_entity_poly.type
_entity_poly.pdbx_seq_one_letter_code
_entity_poly.pdbx_strand_id
1 'polypeptide(L)'
;MALSPLSKSSVASSSFSPRTSATELANPAMRPAPVTADAVKAKGGAGSLQGLFQADGFDGPGAGDPLARLREVVQMMTQLVQMLGAQGGAGAQQGGVPGAEGASKASSAQGGPAAVAPQQEAPVSKAPSVGAPGASKGKNTITLNNDGDKPMTVNFTPNAGEKAIDSVTLKPGESRTVQFPDNWSGNFRSDNGDGKNATLGEVKFDGGFGQTYYDVSYIEGHNAAMTMQAEGGGRLSGTMENLLDSAPDSVKAKGADGAAYGIKKSTTSNVQDPEVVDFFRKHVGADQGYVIPTDDASTLGSNNSNLVVHLKNLA
;
A
#
# COMPACT_ATOMS: atom_id res chain seq x y z
N MET A 1 48.93 -39.91 30.34
CA MET A 1 49.52 -39.01 31.35
C MET A 1 48.55 -37.85 31.54
N ALA A 2 47.69 -37.75 32.58
CA ALA A 2 47.71 -38.33 33.93
C ALA A 2 48.91 -37.83 34.77
N LEU A 3 48.77 -37.30 36.00
CA LEU A 3 47.67 -37.34 36.99
C LEU A 3 47.45 -35.99 37.74
N SER A 4 46.37 -35.89 38.52
CA SER A 4 46.10 -34.84 39.54
C SER A 4 46.76 -35.16 40.90
N PRO A 5 46.64 -34.28 41.92
CA PRO A 5 45.82 -34.65 43.09
C PRO A 5 44.97 -33.49 43.71
N LEU A 6 44.26 -33.77 44.81
CA LEU A 6 43.19 -32.93 45.41
C LEU A 6 43.56 -32.29 46.77
N SER A 7 42.86 -31.20 47.15
CA SER A 7 42.26 -30.93 48.49
C SER A 7 41.27 -29.73 48.33
N LYS A 8 40.05 -29.64 48.90
CA LYS A 8 39.53 -29.83 50.28
C LYS A 8 40.09 -28.80 51.28
N SER A 9 39.33 -28.13 52.15
CA SER A 9 37.87 -27.87 52.32
C SER A 9 37.70 -26.77 53.40
N SER A 10 36.57 -26.04 53.45
CA SER A 10 35.79 -25.72 54.69
C SER A 10 34.75 -24.61 54.50
N VAL A 11 33.80 -24.51 55.43
CA VAL A 11 32.64 -23.58 55.43
C VAL A 11 32.63 -22.78 56.73
N ALA A 12 32.19 -21.52 56.70
CA ALA A 12 31.77 -20.78 57.89
C ALA A 12 30.57 -19.87 57.56
N SER A 13 29.46 -20.06 58.27
CA SER A 13 28.28 -19.18 58.22
C SER A 13 28.31 -18.22 59.41
N SER A 14 27.84 -16.99 59.22
CA SER A 14 27.63 -16.04 60.32
C SER A 14 26.21 -15.46 60.26
N SER A 15 25.34 -15.95 61.13
CA SER A 15 24.04 -15.37 61.44
C SER A 15 24.05 -14.81 62.85
N PHE A 16 23.53 -13.60 63.06
CA PHE A 16 22.42 -13.30 63.98
C PHE A 16 22.13 -11.79 64.05
N SER A 17 20.83 -11.47 64.15
CA SER A 17 20.27 -10.17 64.59
C SER A 17 20.12 -10.19 66.14
N PRO A 18 19.37 -9.31 66.86
CA PRO A 18 18.55 -8.17 66.44
C PRO A 18 18.61 -6.92 67.36
N ARG A 19 17.82 -5.88 67.03
CA ARG A 19 16.97 -5.21 68.02
C ARG A 19 15.71 -4.60 67.40
N THR A 20 14.70 -4.33 68.23
CA THR A 20 13.31 -4.04 67.85
C THR A 20 12.79 -2.75 68.49
N SER A 21 11.88 -2.05 67.79
CA SER A 21 10.70 -1.27 68.25
C SER A 21 10.30 -0.35 67.09
N ALA A 22 9.17 -0.47 66.39
CA ALA A 22 7.76 -0.64 66.77
C ALA A 22 7.08 0.67 67.22
N THR A 23 6.37 1.29 66.28
CA THR A 23 5.18 2.11 66.54
C THR A 23 4.13 1.75 65.47
N GLU A 24 2.88 1.62 65.89
CA GLU A 24 1.75 1.17 65.07
C GLU A 24 0.75 2.33 64.89
N LEU A 25 0.10 2.42 63.73
CA LEU A 25 -1.21 3.07 63.57
C LEU A 25 -1.87 2.60 62.27
N ALA A 26 -3.17 2.31 62.31
CA ALA A 26 -3.91 1.70 61.20
C ALA A 26 -5.08 2.58 60.72
N ASN A 27 -5.36 2.54 59.41
CA ASN A 27 -6.69 2.15 58.92
C ASN A 27 -6.69 1.81 57.41
N PRO A 28 -7.72 1.10 56.89
CA PRO A 28 -7.72 0.50 55.54
C PRO A 28 -8.64 1.18 54.50
N ALA A 29 -8.75 0.53 53.32
CA ALA A 29 -9.66 0.78 52.18
C ALA A 29 -9.38 2.04 51.35
N MET A 30 -9.09 1.97 50.05
CA MET A 30 -9.90 1.31 49.00
C MET A 30 -9.05 0.70 47.87
N ARG A 31 -9.54 -0.39 47.26
CA ARG A 31 -9.10 -0.87 45.94
C ARG A 31 -9.95 -0.25 44.83
N PRO A 32 -9.38 0.27 43.73
CA PRO A 32 -10.07 0.36 42.46
C PRO A 32 -10.30 -1.04 41.89
N ALA A 33 -11.50 -1.32 41.41
CA ALA A 33 -11.79 -2.49 40.56
C ALA A 33 -11.43 -2.16 39.10
N PRO A 34 -11.16 -3.16 38.23
CA PRO A 34 -10.89 -2.91 36.81
C PRO A 34 -12.13 -2.31 36.12
N VAL A 35 -11.92 -1.26 35.32
CA VAL A 35 -12.97 -0.72 34.45
C VAL A 35 -13.27 -1.69 33.31
N THR A 36 -14.55 -2.01 33.14
CA THR A 36 -15.07 -2.83 32.05
C THR A 36 -14.98 -2.08 30.73
N ALA A 37 -14.36 -2.68 29.72
CA ALA A 37 -14.37 -2.15 28.36
C ALA A 37 -15.65 -2.58 27.63
N ASP A 38 -16.59 -1.66 27.47
CA ASP A 38 -17.67 -1.74 26.46
C ASP A 38 -18.11 -0.33 26.05
N ALA A 39 -18.77 -0.21 24.90
CA ALA A 39 -19.44 0.98 24.38
C ALA A 39 -18.58 2.24 24.12
N VAL A 40 -17.61 2.16 23.20
CA VAL A 40 -17.25 3.32 22.34
C VAL A 40 -17.59 2.99 20.88
N LYS A 41 -18.86 3.15 20.53
CA LYS A 41 -19.35 3.12 19.14
C LYS A 41 -19.05 4.45 18.44
N ALA A 42 -17.76 4.75 18.25
CA ALA A 42 -17.33 5.91 17.49
C ALA A 42 -17.70 5.75 16.01
N LYS A 43 -18.25 6.81 15.40
CA LYS A 43 -18.41 6.89 13.95
C LYS A 43 -17.03 6.98 13.30
N GLY A 44 -16.86 6.37 12.12
CA GLY A 44 -15.83 6.83 11.19
C GLY A 44 -16.07 8.31 10.90
N GLY A 45 -15.13 9.16 11.32
CA GLY A 45 -15.18 10.61 11.14
C GLY A 45 -14.27 11.05 10.00
N ALA A 46 -14.63 12.14 9.31
CA ALA A 46 -13.83 12.73 8.24
C ALA A 46 -12.59 13.48 8.80
N GLY A 47 -11.73 12.74 9.49
CA GLY A 47 -10.55 13.25 10.21
C GLY A 47 -9.48 12.20 10.52
N SER A 48 -9.66 10.92 10.16
CA SER A 48 -8.53 10.00 9.98
C SER A 48 -7.86 10.27 8.63
N LEU A 49 -6.54 10.08 8.55
CA LEU A 49 -5.82 10.22 7.27
C LEU A 49 -6.24 9.15 6.25
N GLN A 50 -6.75 8.01 6.71
CA GLN A 50 -7.46 7.05 5.87
C GLN A 50 -8.62 7.69 5.09
N GLY A 51 -9.33 8.68 5.64
CA GLY A 51 -10.36 9.42 4.91
C GLY A 51 -9.82 10.30 3.77
N LEU A 52 -8.54 10.71 3.84
CA LEU A 52 -7.83 11.39 2.75
C LEU A 52 -7.38 10.39 1.68
N PHE A 53 -6.74 9.28 2.07
CA PHE A 53 -6.34 8.22 1.12
C PHE A 53 -7.55 7.56 0.43
N GLN A 54 -8.68 7.40 1.13
CA GLN A 54 -9.94 6.92 0.55
C GLN A 54 -10.58 7.94 -0.40
N ALA A 55 -10.47 9.24 -0.11
CA ALA A 55 -10.90 10.29 -1.04
C ALA A 55 -10.03 10.34 -2.31
N ASP A 56 -8.73 10.10 -2.18
CA ASP A 56 -7.76 10.01 -3.28
C ASP A 56 -7.78 8.65 -4.02
N GLY A 57 -8.68 7.72 -3.61
CA GLY A 57 -9.04 6.53 -4.38
C GLY A 57 -8.21 5.27 -4.11
N PHE A 58 -7.62 5.11 -2.92
CA PHE A 58 -6.69 4.01 -2.64
C PHE A 58 -7.34 2.60 -2.56
N ASP A 59 -8.66 2.49 -2.36
CA ASP A 59 -9.39 1.21 -2.41
C ASP A 59 -9.65 0.82 -3.88
N GLY A 60 -8.59 0.35 -4.54
CA GLY A 60 -8.52 0.14 -6.00
C GLY A 60 -8.52 -1.33 -6.44
N PRO A 61 -9.66 -2.05 -6.42
CA PRO A 61 -9.75 -3.38 -7.01
C PRO A 61 -9.61 -3.30 -8.54
N GLY A 62 -8.78 -4.19 -9.10
CA GLY A 62 -8.52 -4.23 -10.53
C GLY A 62 -9.77 -4.50 -11.38
N ALA A 63 -9.91 -3.76 -12.48
CA ALA A 63 -10.86 -4.03 -13.58
C ALA A 63 -12.34 -4.26 -13.16
N GLY A 64 -12.87 -3.42 -12.27
CA GLY A 64 -14.33 -3.31 -12.10
C GLY A 64 -15.02 -2.94 -13.42
N ASP A 65 -16.12 -3.63 -13.75
CA ASP A 65 -16.79 -3.56 -15.06
C ASP A 65 -17.09 -2.10 -15.49
N PRO A 66 -16.53 -1.60 -16.62
CA PRO A 66 -16.80 -0.26 -17.09
C PRO A 66 -18.27 -0.04 -17.46
N LEU A 67 -19.03 -1.11 -17.76
CA LEU A 67 -20.47 -1.04 -17.97
C LEU A 67 -21.23 -0.74 -16.67
N ALA A 68 -20.71 -1.15 -15.50
CA ALA A 68 -21.28 -0.81 -14.19
C ALA A 68 -21.06 0.67 -13.86
N ARG A 69 -19.83 1.18 -14.04
CA ARG A 69 -19.51 2.62 -13.92
C ARG A 69 -20.37 3.46 -14.88
N LEU A 70 -20.57 3.01 -16.12
CA LEU A 70 -21.42 3.69 -17.09
C LEU A 70 -22.90 3.71 -16.67
N ARG A 71 -23.43 2.61 -16.10
CA ARG A 71 -24.80 2.56 -15.55
C ARG A 71 -25.00 3.53 -14.38
N GLU A 72 -24.01 3.64 -13.50
CA GLU A 72 -24.01 4.58 -12.38
C GLU A 72 -24.05 6.05 -12.85
N VAL A 73 -23.20 6.40 -13.83
CA VAL A 73 -23.23 7.73 -14.49
C VAL A 73 -24.57 7.99 -15.20
N VAL A 74 -25.15 6.99 -15.88
CA VAL A 74 -26.47 7.10 -16.53
C VAL A 74 -27.60 7.26 -15.51
N GLN A 75 -27.54 6.61 -14.35
CA GLN A 75 -28.51 6.82 -13.26
C GLN A 75 -28.39 8.24 -12.68
N MET A 76 -27.18 8.73 -12.44
CA MET A 76 -26.96 10.11 -11.96
C MET A 76 -27.45 11.15 -12.97
N MET A 77 -27.19 10.95 -14.27
CA MET A 77 -27.75 11.78 -15.34
C MET A 77 -29.28 11.71 -15.39
N THR A 78 -29.87 10.52 -15.18
CA THR A 78 -31.33 10.36 -15.15
C THR A 78 -31.96 11.11 -13.96
N GLN A 79 -31.35 11.05 -12.78
CA GLN A 79 -31.79 11.84 -11.62
C GLN A 79 -31.62 13.34 -11.84
N LEU A 80 -30.53 13.78 -12.48
CA LEU A 80 -30.32 15.19 -12.83
C LEU A 80 -31.37 15.69 -13.83
N VAL A 81 -31.70 14.90 -14.85
CA VAL A 81 -32.79 15.20 -15.80
C VAL A 81 -34.16 15.22 -15.11
N GLN A 82 -34.41 14.35 -14.14
CA GLN A 82 -35.65 14.40 -13.34
C GLN A 82 -35.73 15.64 -12.43
N MET A 83 -34.60 16.09 -11.87
CA MET A 83 -34.52 17.35 -11.11
C MET A 83 -34.78 18.58 -11.98
N LEU A 84 -34.15 18.67 -13.15
CA LEU A 84 -34.33 19.81 -14.07
C LEU A 84 -35.70 19.77 -14.77
N GLY A 85 -36.23 18.58 -15.05
CA GLY A 85 -37.54 18.40 -15.70
C GLY A 85 -38.75 18.80 -14.86
N ALA A 86 -38.58 19.01 -13.55
CA ALA A 86 -39.65 19.43 -12.65
C ALA A 86 -40.04 20.92 -12.77
N GLN A 87 -39.29 21.74 -13.52
CA GLN A 87 -39.48 23.20 -13.59
C GLN A 87 -39.43 23.74 -15.04
N GLY A 88 -40.32 23.25 -15.92
CA GLY A 88 -40.44 23.75 -17.29
C GLY A 88 -41.70 23.29 -18.02
N GLY A 89 -42.79 24.05 -17.91
CA GLY A 89 -44.05 23.77 -18.61
C GLY A 89 -44.39 24.79 -19.71
N ALA A 90 -45.17 24.31 -20.70
CA ALA A 90 -45.85 25.03 -21.81
C ALA A 90 -45.05 25.33 -23.12
N GLY A 91 -45.76 25.24 -24.26
CA GLY A 91 -45.27 25.42 -25.65
C GLY A 91 -45.02 24.07 -26.37
N ALA A 92 -45.84 23.55 -27.30
CA ALA A 92 -46.33 24.04 -28.61
C ALA A 92 -45.25 24.02 -29.74
N GLN A 93 -45.50 23.74 -31.04
CA GLN A 93 -46.58 23.02 -31.76
C GLN A 93 -46.22 22.92 -33.28
N GLN A 94 -46.29 21.72 -33.89
CA GLN A 94 -46.40 21.42 -35.36
C GLN A 94 -45.34 21.88 -36.40
N GLY A 95 -45.25 21.10 -37.50
CA GLY A 95 -44.62 21.43 -38.80
C GLY A 95 -43.19 20.86 -39.00
N GLY A 96 -42.77 20.41 -40.19
CA GLY A 96 -43.47 20.19 -41.47
C GLY A 96 -42.48 19.86 -42.62
N VAL A 97 -42.65 18.74 -43.32
CA VAL A 97 -41.87 18.28 -44.51
C VAL A 97 -42.57 18.72 -45.83
N PRO A 98 -42.03 18.56 -47.08
CA PRO A 98 -40.86 17.75 -47.54
C PRO A 98 -39.94 18.32 -48.67
N GLY A 99 -38.83 17.60 -48.96
CA GLY A 99 -38.27 17.40 -50.33
C GLY A 99 -37.49 18.53 -51.02
N ALA A 100 -36.81 18.31 -52.17
CA ALA A 100 -36.35 17.07 -52.84
C ALA A 100 -35.34 17.41 -53.99
N GLU A 101 -34.73 16.38 -54.60
CA GLU A 101 -33.91 16.40 -55.85
C GLU A 101 -32.53 17.12 -55.75
N GLY A 102 -31.47 16.74 -56.49
CA GLY A 102 -31.22 15.67 -57.48
C GLY A 102 -30.07 16.11 -58.42
N ALA A 103 -29.25 15.27 -59.09
CA ALA A 103 -28.97 13.83 -59.14
C ALA A 103 -27.51 13.68 -59.71
N SER A 104 -26.83 12.56 -60.00
CA SER A 104 -27.13 11.13 -60.27
C SER A 104 -25.91 10.27 -59.76
N LYS A 105 -25.41 9.12 -60.27
CA LYS A 105 -25.68 8.20 -61.41
C LYS A 105 -25.06 6.80 -61.14
N ALA A 106 -25.25 5.83 -62.05
CA ALA A 106 -24.61 4.50 -62.06
C ALA A 106 -23.30 4.50 -62.91
N SER A 107 -22.47 3.44 -63.02
CA SER A 107 -22.73 1.99 -62.80
C SER A 107 -21.48 1.10 -62.61
N SER A 108 -21.63 0.03 -61.82
CA SER A 108 -21.08 -1.35 -61.92
C SER A 108 -19.71 -1.68 -62.55
N ALA A 109 -18.88 -2.43 -61.81
CA ALA A 109 -18.14 -3.61 -62.29
C ALA A 109 -17.82 -4.57 -61.11
N GLN A 110 -17.63 -5.88 -61.37
CA GLN A 110 -17.36 -6.90 -60.34
C GLN A 110 -15.89 -7.35 -60.32
N GLY A 111 -15.40 -7.76 -59.14
CA GLY A 111 -14.11 -8.42 -58.93
C GLY A 111 -14.14 -9.28 -57.64
N GLY A 112 -13.47 -10.43 -57.65
CA GLY A 112 -13.52 -11.43 -56.56
C GLY A 112 -12.65 -11.10 -55.33
N PRO A 113 -12.79 -11.88 -54.24
CA PRO A 113 -12.22 -11.56 -52.93
C PRO A 113 -10.74 -11.96 -52.76
N ALA A 114 -10.02 -11.18 -51.95
CA ALA A 114 -8.74 -11.54 -51.36
C ALA A 114 -8.72 -11.11 -49.88
N ALA A 115 -8.07 -11.89 -49.01
CA ALA A 115 -8.05 -11.63 -47.57
C ALA A 115 -7.11 -10.48 -47.20
N VAL A 116 -7.45 -9.75 -46.13
CA VAL A 116 -6.61 -8.70 -45.53
C VAL A 116 -6.31 -9.08 -44.08
N ALA A 117 -5.04 -8.97 -43.69
CA ALA A 117 -4.55 -9.26 -42.35
C ALA A 117 -5.03 -8.20 -41.31
N PRO A 118 -5.10 -8.54 -40.01
CA PRO A 118 -5.47 -7.56 -38.99
C PRO A 118 -4.52 -6.36 -38.96
N GLN A 119 -5.09 -5.16 -38.79
CA GLN A 119 -4.32 -3.93 -38.70
C GLN A 119 -3.57 -3.85 -37.36
N GLN A 120 -2.34 -3.33 -37.39
CA GLN A 120 -1.61 -2.98 -36.17
C GLN A 120 -2.31 -1.83 -35.45
N GLU A 121 -2.60 -2.00 -34.16
CA GLU A 121 -3.00 -0.90 -33.30
C GLU A 121 -1.81 0.07 -33.12
N ALA A 122 -2.09 1.36 -33.26
CA ALA A 122 -1.07 2.40 -33.08
C ALA A 122 -0.74 2.55 -31.58
N PRO A 123 0.54 2.77 -31.20
CA PRO A 123 0.92 2.89 -29.80
C PRO A 123 0.30 4.13 -29.16
N VAL A 124 -0.52 3.93 -28.13
CA VAL A 124 -1.05 5.01 -27.29
C VAL A 124 0.11 5.81 -26.67
N SER A 125 0.02 7.13 -26.75
CA SER A 125 1.13 8.02 -26.39
C SER A 125 1.36 8.02 -24.87
N LYS A 126 2.45 7.39 -24.42
CA LYS A 126 2.86 7.42 -23.00
C LYS A 126 3.06 8.87 -22.57
N ALA A 127 2.33 9.31 -21.53
CA ALA A 127 2.49 10.64 -20.97
C ALA A 127 3.93 10.86 -20.45
N PRO A 128 4.48 12.10 -20.51
CA PRO A 128 5.87 12.36 -20.15
C PRO A 128 6.10 12.16 -18.65
N SER A 129 6.74 11.05 -18.30
CA SER A 129 7.20 10.69 -16.96
C SER A 129 8.27 11.65 -16.43
N VAL A 130 8.50 11.62 -15.12
CA VAL A 130 9.63 12.28 -14.44
C VAL A 130 10.24 11.34 -13.39
N GLY A 131 11.38 11.74 -12.81
CA GLY A 131 12.14 10.90 -11.87
C GLY A 131 13.25 10.12 -12.56
N ALA A 132 14.12 10.80 -13.32
CA ALA A 132 15.31 10.18 -13.90
C ALA A 132 16.18 9.56 -12.78
N PRO A 133 16.58 8.28 -12.85
CA PRO A 133 17.33 7.63 -11.79
C PRO A 133 18.73 8.24 -11.61
N GLY A 134 19.11 8.53 -10.36
CA GLY A 134 20.41 9.15 -10.06
C GLY A 134 20.38 10.69 -10.11
N ALA A 135 19.22 11.31 -9.96
CA ALA A 135 19.10 12.74 -9.75
C ALA A 135 19.84 13.19 -8.48
N SER A 136 20.44 14.39 -8.53
CA SER A 136 20.87 15.12 -7.32
C SER A 136 19.67 15.34 -6.40
N LYS A 137 19.83 15.13 -5.09
CA LYS A 137 18.75 15.32 -4.10
C LYS A 137 18.08 16.69 -4.23
N GLY A 138 16.85 16.70 -4.73
CA GLY A 138 15.95 17.85 -4.64
C GLY A 138 15.11 17.77 -3.37
N LYS A 139 13.87 18.28 -3.44
CA LYS A 139 12.99 18.39 -2.28
C LYS A 139 12.38 17.04 -1.88
N ASN A 140 11.61 16.43 -2.78
CA ASN A 140 10.91 15.17 -2.54
C ASN A 140 11.68 13.99 -3.17
N THR A 141 12.31 13.13 -2.38
CA THR A 141 13.06 11.98 -2.93
C THR A 141 12.79 10.66 -2.22
N ILE A 142 12.98 9.57 -2.96
CA ILE A 142 13.18 8.23 -2.42
C ILE A 142 14.54 7.74 -2.89
N THR A 143 15.42 7.37 -1.96
CA THR A 143 16.62 6.60 -2.26
C THR A 143 16.32 5.13 -2.03
N LEU A 144 16.22 4.39 -3.13
CA LEU A 144 15.99 2.95 -3.14
C LEU A 144 17.34 2.22 -3.04
N ASN A 145 17.41 1.20 -2.18
CA ASN A 145 18.56 0.33 -1.97
C ASN A 145 18.17 -1.13 -2.22
N ASN A 146 18.81 -1.80 -3.18
CA ASN A 146 18.65 -3.24 -3.35
C ASN A 146 19.69 -4.00 -2.52
N ASP A 147 19.29 -4.44 -1.33
CA ASP A 147 20.09 -5.24 -0.39
C ASP A 147 19.99 -6.75 -0.68
N GLY A 148 19.36 -7.12 -1.81
CA GLY A 148 19.30 -8.49 -2.33
C GLY A 148 20.51 -8.88 -3.19
N ASP A 149 20.55 -10.16 -3.54
CA ASP A 149 21.55 -10.81 -4.40
C ASP A 149 21.13 -10.88 -5.88
N LYS A 150 19.90 -10.48 -6.20
CA LYS A 150 19.31 -10.47 -7.55
C LYS A 150 18.90 -9.06 -7.98
N PRO A 151 18.84 -8.77 -9.29
CA PRO A 151 18.21 -7.54 -9.78
C PRO A 151 16.74 -7.46 -9.37
N MET A 152 16.24 -6.23 -9.18
CA MET A 152 14.84 -5.94 -8.83
C MET A 152 14.37 -4.70 -9.59
N THR A 153 13.15 -4.69 -10.15
CA THR A 153 12.52 -3.46 -10.64
C THR A 153 11.50 -2.94 -9.65
N VAL A 154 11.65 -1.68 -9.26
CA VAL A 154 10.63 -0.94 -8.50
C VAL A 154 9.71 -0.22 -9.48
N ASN A 155 8.42 -0.51 -9.41
CA ASN A 155 7.38 0.15 -10.19
C ASN A 155 6.61 1.13 -9.30
N PHE A 156 6.28 2.30 -9.83
CA PHE A 156 5.52 3.36 -9.14
C PHE A 156 4.09 3.46 -9.69
N THR A 157 3.11 3.54 -8.79
CA THR A 157 1.70 3.77 -9.10
C THR A 157 1.27 5.12 -8.51
N PRO A 158 1.09 6.17 -9.32
CA PRO A 158 0.55 7.44 -8.85
C PRO A 158 -0.94 7.33 -8.50
N ASN A 159 -1.42 8.13 -7.56
CA ASN A 159 -2.86 8.31 -7.30
C ASN A 159 -3.56 8.98 -8.51
N ALA A 160 -4.90 9.01 -8.50
CA ALA A 160 -5.67 9.54 -9.63
C ALA A 160 -5.37 11.04 -9.88
N GLY A 161 -4.82 11.35 -11.07
CA GLY A 161 -4.43 12.70 -11.46
C GLY A 161 -2.98 13.07 -11.14
N GLU A 162 -2.27 12.27 -10.35
CA GLU A 162 -0.85 12.47 -10.04
C GLU A 162 0.06 12.05 -11.21
N LYS A 163 1.27 12.61 -11.24
CA LYS A 163 2.18 12.40 -12.38
C LYS A 163 2.89 11.04 -12.33
N ALA A 164 2.96 10.37 -13.47
CA ALA A 164 3.68 9.10 -13.61
C ALA A 164 5.20 9.26 -13.38
N ILE A 165 5.76 8.32 -12.61
CA ILE A 165 7.19 8.16 -12.33
C ILE A 165 7.68 6.91 -13.08
N ASP A 166 8.88 6.95 -13.67
CA ASP A 166 9.42 5.77 -14.36
C ASP A 166 9.91 4.69 -13.39
N SER A 167 9.78 3.43 -13.81
CA SER A 167 10.26 2.28 -13.07
C SER A 167 11.78 2.19 -13.01
N VAL A 168 12.32 1.66 -11.91
CA VAL A 168 13.77 1.65 -11.64
C VAL A 168 14.25 0.23 -11.37
N THR A 169 14.99 -0.35 -12.32
CA THR A 169 15.69 -1.63 -12.14
C THR A 169 17.05 -1.43 -11.49
N LEU A 170 17.23 -1.97 -10.28
CA LEU A 170 18.44 -1.93 -9.46
C LEU A 170 19.19 -3.25 -9.55
N LYS A 171 20.52 -3.20 -9.68
CA LYS A 171 21.40 -4.36 -9.50
C LYS A 171 21.53 -4.71 -8.00
N PRO A 172 22.03 -5.92 -7.66
CA PRO A 172 22.44 -6.26 -6.29
C PRO A 172 23.40 -5.22 -5.72
N GLY A 173 23.14 -4.72 -4.51
CA GLY A 173 23.93 -3.68 -3.85
C GLY A 173 23.87 -2.29 -4.49
N GLU A 174 22.96 -2.04 -5.45
CA GLU A 174 22.81 -0.73 -6.08
C GLU A 174 21.81 0.15 -5.33
N SER A 175 22.23 1.38 -5.02
CA SER A 175 21.35 2.46 -4.56
C SER A 175 21.04 3.43 -5.72
N ARG A 176 19.79 3.89 -5.86
CA ARG A 176 19.46 5.05 -6.70
C ARG A 176 18.43 5.97 -6.06
N THR A 177 18.69 7.27 -6.12
CA THR A 177 17.71 8.31 -5.75
C THR A 177 16.79 8.63 -6.93
N VAL A 178 15.49 8.69 -6.64
CA VAL A 178 14.39 9.09 -7.53
C VAL A 178 13.79 10.39 -7.02
N GLN A 179 13.60 11.37 -7.91
CA GLN A 179 13.00 12.67 -7.61
C GLN A 179 11.51 12.68 -7.96
N PHE A 180 10.68 13.11 -7.02
CA PHE A 180 9.22 13.20 -7.16
C PHE A 180 8.77 14.67 -7.34
N PRO A 181 7.60 14.91 -7.93
CA PRO A 181 6.93 16.21 -7.89
C PRO A 181 6.58 16.67 -6.47
N ASP A 182 6.31 17.96 -6.31
CA ASP A 182 5.64 18.50 -5.12
C ASP A 182 4.23 17.91 -4.98
N ASN A 183 3.81 17.61 -3.75
CA ASN A 183 2.52 17.00 -3.38
C ASN A 183 2.29 15.55 -3.86
N TRP A 184 3.23 14.92 -4.56
CA TRP A 184 3.01 13.59 -5.17
C TRP A 184 2.54 12.55 -4.16
N SER A 185 1.55 11.76 -4.56
CA SER A 185 0.99 10.66 -3.78
C SER A 185 0.90 9.39 -4.60
N GLY A 186 1.19 8.25 -3.97
CA GLY A 186 1.07 6.95 -4.60
C GLY A 186 1.77 5.85 -3.83
N ASN A 187 1.86 4.68 -4.45
CA ASN A 187 2.60 3.53 -3.94
C ASN A 187 3.72 3.10 -4.89
N PHE A 188 4.61 2.24 -4.39
CA PHE A 188 5.60 1.53 -5.19
C PHE A 188 5.78 0.10 -4.68
N ARG A 189 6.21 -0.79 -5.57
CA ARG A 189 6.42 -2.21 -5.27
C ARG A 189 7.44 -2.86 -6.19
N SER A 190 8.01 -3.98 -5.76
CA SER A 190 8.86 -4.81 -6.63
C SER A 190 8.03 -5.52 -7.70
N ASP A 191 8.65 -5.82 -8.84
CA ASP A 191 8.11 -6.67 -9.92
C ASP A 191 8.18 -8.18 -9.64
N ASN A 192 8.63 -8.60 -8.45
CA ASN A 192 8.83 -10.00 -8.11
C ASN A 192 7.51 -10.80 -7.99
N GLY A 193 7.55 -12.08 -8.35
CA GLY A 193 6.38 -12.97 -8.32
C GLY A 193 5.43 -12.78 -9.50
N ASP A 194 4.12 -12.98 -9.28
CA ASP A 194 3.08 -12.89 -10.32
C ASP A 194 2.26 -11.58 -10.27
N GLY A 195 2.69 -10.61 -9.46
CA GLY A 195 2.07 -9.29 -9.32
C GLY A 195 0.73 -9.25 -8.57
N LYS A 196 0.17 -10.41 -8.14
CA LYS A 196 -1.11 -10.50 -7.40
C LYS A 196 -0.98 -10.31 -5.89
N ASN A 197 0.20 -10.59 -5.34
CA ASN A 197 0.56 -10.31 -3.96
C ASN A 197 1.88 -9.55 -3.97
N ALA A 198 1.95 -8.40 -3.29
CA ALA A 198 3.13 -7.55 -3.30
C ALA A 198 3.23 -6.69 -2.04
N THR A 199 4.45 -6.50 -1.57
CA THR A 199 4.73 -5.51 -0.51
C THR A 199 4.62 -4.13 -1.13
N LEU A 200 3.81 -3.25 -0.55
CA LEU A 200 3.71 -1.85 -0.98
C LEU A 200 4.56 -0.97 -0.08
N GLY A 201 5.27 -0.02 -0.66
CA GLY A 201 5.72 1.19 0.02
C GLY A 201 4.81 2.34 -0.40
N GLU A 202 4.26 3.06 0.56
CA GLU A 202 3.25 4.09 0.36
C GLU A 202 3.80 5.46 0.77
N VAL A 203 3.47 6.52 0.03
CA VAL A 203 3.93 7.88 0.36
C VAL A 203 2.96 8.97 -0.11
N LYS A 204 2.80 9.99 0.74
CA LYS A 204 2.29 11.32 0.38
C LYS A 204 3.36 12.35 0.74
N PHE A 205 3.96 12.98 -0.27
CA PHE A 205 4.77 14.18 -0.06
C PHE A 205 3.86 15.40 0.15
N ASP A 206 4.36 16.41 0.88
CA ASP A 206 3.69 17.70 1.14
C ASP A 206 2.24 17.56 1.64
N GLY A 207 1.99 16.57 2.51
CA GLY A 207 0.68 16.30 3.09
C GLY A 207 0.30 17.28 4.21
N GLY A 208 -0.46 16.78 5.19
CA GLY A 208 -0.88 17.54 6.37
C GLY A 208 0.28 18.29 7.04
N PHE A 209 0.12 19.61 7.20
CA PHE A 209 1.13 20.53 7.76
C PHE A 209 2.46 20.60 6.99
N GLY A 210 2.49 20.15 5.72
CA GLY A 210 3.70 20.11 4.89
C GLY A 210 4.61 18.91 5.17
N GLN A 211 4.16 17.94 5.97
CA GLN A 211 4.93 16.73 6.27
C GLN A 211 4.88 15.72 5.12
N THR A 212 5.93 14.92 4.99
CA THR A 212 5.89 13.68 4.21
C THR A 212 5.35 12.56 5.09
N TYR A 213 4.31 11.87 4.61
CA TYR A 213 3.72 10.70 5.25
C TYR A 213 4.08 9.45 4.46
N TYR A 214 4.44 8.37 5.14
CA TYR A 214 4.91 7.14 4.51
C TYR A 214 4.74 5.91 5.40
N ASP A 215 4.60 4.74 4.78
CA ASP A 215 4.58 3.44 5.47
C ASP A 215 4.80 2.27 4.50
N VAL A 216 5.05 1.09 5.06
CA VAL A 216 5.09 -0.20 4.35
C VAL A 216 3.81 -0.96 4.66
N SER A 217 3.20 -1.52 3.63
CA SER A 217 1.89 -2.15 3.68
C SER A 217 1.95 -3.58 3.15
N TYR A 218 1.39 -4.48 3.95
CA TYR A 218 1.25 -5.92 3.72
C TYR A 218 -0.21 -6.28 3.40
N ILE A 219 -1.09 -5.29 3.26
CA ILE A 219 -2.51 -5.47 2.92
C ILE A 219 -2.65 -6.24 1.62
N GLU A 220 -1.89 -5.84 0.59
CA GLU A 220 -1.79 -6.51 -0.71
C GLU A 220 -0.73 -7.64 -0.73
N GLY A 221 -0.20 -8.04 0.42
CA GLY A 221 0.68 -9.21 0.58
C GLY A 221 2.16 -8.86 0.67
N HIS A 222 3.03 -9.80 0.30
CA HIS A 222 4.47 -9.66 0.49
C HIS A 222 5.26 -10.39 -0.58
N ASN A 223 6.03 -9.68 -1.41
CA ASN A 223 6.89 -10.27 -2.48
C ASN A 223 8.38 -9.84 -2.40
N ALA A 224 8.68 -8.85 -1.55
CA ALA A 224 10.02 -8.39 -1.23
C ALA A 224 10.04 -7.94 0.24
N ALA A 225 11.12 -8.24 0.95
CA ALA A 225 11.39 -7.58 2.23
C ALA A 225 11.65 -6.09 1.96
N MET A 226 11.09 -5.22 2.77
CA MET A 226 11.08 -3.77 2.53
C MET A 226 11.08 -3.02 3.87
N THR A 227 11.90 -1.98 3.98
CA THR A 227 11.74 -0.95 5.01
C THR A 227 11.77 0.45 4.41
N MET A 228 11.14 1.40 5.11
CA MET A 228 11.12 2.82 4.78
C MET A 228 11.42 3.65 6.03
N GLN A 229 12.30 4.64 5.90
CA GLN A 229 12.62 5.62 6.94
C GLN A 229 12.86 7.00 6.32
N ALA A 230 12.54 8.07 7.03
CA ALA A 230 13.04 9.40 6.67
C ALA A 230 14.58 9.48 6.82
N GLU A 231 15.25 10.17 5.90
CA GLU A 231 16.69 10.40 5.99
C GLU A 231 17.04 11.22 7.25
N GLY A 232 18.15 10.88 7.90
CA GLY A 232 18.51 11.39 9.23
C GLY A 232 17.84 10.64 10.38
N GLY A 233 16.92 9.72 10.09
CA GLY A 233 16.27 8.83 11.04
C GLY A 233 14.82 9.20 11.37
N GLY A 234 14.20 8.36 12.20
CA GLY A 234 12.80 8.44 12.59
C GLY A 234 12.29 7.08 13.04
N ARG A 235 10.97 6.90 13.15
CA ARG A 235 10.36 5.56 13.19
C ARG A 235 10.66 4.83 11.87
N LEU A 236 10.78 3.51 11.93
CA LEU A 236 11.03 2.64 10.77
C LEU A 236 9.72 1.94 10.43
N SER A 237 9.28 2.01 9.17
CA SER A 237 8.18 1.18 8.67
C SER A 237 8.75 0.00 7.88
N GLY A 238 8.04 -1.13 7.89
CA GLY A 238 8.41 -2.39 7.25
C GLY A 238 9.37 -3.26 8.06
N THR A 239 9.84 -4.35 7.43
CA THR A 239 10.88 -5.24 7.95
C THR A 239 11.76 -5.81 6.83
N MET A 240 13.03 -6.05 7.15
CA MET A 240 13.99 -6.76 6.29
C MET A 240 14.07 -8.27 6.61
N GLU A 241 13.23 -8.79 7.51
CA GLU A 241 13.08 -10.23 7.74
C GLU A 241 12.57 -10.96 6.49
N ASN A 242 13.11 -12.15 6.20
CA ASN A 242 12.56 -13.00 5.14
C ASN A 242 11.34 -13.78 5.67
N LEU A 243 10.17 -13.14 5.64
CA LEU A 243 8.94 -13.75 6.14
C LEU A 243 8.52 -15.01 5.37
N LEU A 244 9.07 -15.25 4.17
CA LEU A 244 8.81 -16.47 3.40
C LEU A 244 9.41 -17.73 4.05
N ASP A 245 10.52 -17.60 4.78
CA ASP A 245 11.22 -18.73 5.41
C ASP A 245 10.45 -19.27 6.63
N SER A 246 9.77 -18.40 7.39
CA SER A 246 8.96 -18.79 8.56
C SER A 246 7.51 -19.15 8.22
N ALA A 247 7.07 -18.88 6.99
CA ALA A 247 5.66 -18.99 6.61
C ALA A 247 5.13 -20.43 6.60
N PRO A 248 3.95 -20.70 7.19
CA PRO A 248 3.21 -21.93 6.93
C PRO A 248 2.72 -21.97 5.49
N ASP A 249 2.57 -23.18 4.93
CA ASP A 249 2.22 -23.34 3.51
C ASP A 249 0.81 -22.87 3.13
N SER A 250 -0.05 -22.60 4.12
CA SER A 250 -1.37 -22.01 3.92
C SER A 250 -1.32 -20.51 3.59
N VAL A 251 -0.35 -19.74 4.10
CA VAL A 251 -0.25 -18.29 3.86
C VAL A 251 0.65 -17.93 2.67
N LYS A 252 1.42 -18.88 2.13
CA LYS A 252 2.34 -18.62 1.00
C LYS A 252 1.59 -18.28 -0.29
N ALA A 253 2.06 -17.23 -0.97
CA ALA A 253 1.75 -16.96 -2.36
C ALA A 253 2.67 -17.81 -3.26
N LYS A 254 2.07 -18.52 -4.22
CA LYS A 254 2.77 -19.48 -5.11
C LYS A 254 2.54 -19.13 -6.58
N GLY A 255 3.56 -19.34 -7.39
CA GLY A 255 3.53 -19.17 -8.85
C GLY A 255 2.76 -20.28 -9.56
N ALA A 256 2.67 -20.17 -10.90
CA ALA A 256 2.01 -21.18 -11.74
C ALA A 256 2.76 -22.52 -11.79
N ASP A 257 4.03 -22.53 -11.41
CA ASP A 257 4.90 -23.69 -11.18
C ASP A 257 4.74 -24.32 -9.78
N GLY A 258 3.98 -23.66 -8.89
CA GLY A 258 3.82 -24.05 -7.48
C GLY A 258 4.96 -23.58 -6.56
N ALA A 259 5.98 -22.89 -7.08
CA ALA A 259 7.06 -22.33 -6.25
C ALA A 259 6.52 -21.15 -5.42
N ALA A 260 6.91 -21.07 -4.15
CA ALA A 260 6.50 -19.95 -3.30
C ALA A 260 7.40 -18.74 -3.56
N TYR A 261 6.80 -17.58 -3.83
CA TYR A 261 7.52 -16.32 -4.08
C TYR A 261 7.35 -15.30 -2.96
N GLY A 262 6.43 -15.55 -2.02
CA GLY A 262 6.02 -14.56 -1.02
C GLY A 262 4.83 -15.00 -0.17
N ILE A 263 4.16 -14.04 0.46
CA ILE A 263 2.98 -14.23 1.32
C ILE A 263 1.75 -13.65 0.59
N LYS A 264 0.60 -14.29 0.79
CA LYS A 264 -0.70 -13.81 0.32
C LYS A 264 -1.04 -12.42 0.89
N LYS A 265 -1.94 -11.71 0.20
CA LYS A 265 -2.61 -10.53 0.73
C LYS A 265 -3.43 -10.84 2.00
N SER A 266 -3.41 -9.94 2.96
CA SER A 266 -4.13 -10.10 4.24
C SER A 266 -5.61 -9.77 4.14
N THR A 267 -5.99 -8.97 3.14
CA THR A 267 -7.34 -8.43 2.99
C THR A 267 -7.76 -8.46 1.52
N THR A 268 -9.01 -8.80 1.23
CA THR A 268 -9.63 -8.69 -0.10
C THR A 268 -10.99 -8.03 0.04
N SER A 269 -11.20 -6.88 -0.61
CA SER A 269 -12.49 -6.16 -0.57
C SER A 269 -13.02 -5.94 0.85
N ASN A 270 -12.15 -5.49 1.75
CA ASN A 270 -12.39 -5.29 3.19
C ASN A 270 -12.72 -6.57 4.01
N VAL A 271 -12.58 -7.78 3.44
CA VAL A 271 -12.62 -9.06 4.16
C VAL A 271 -11.18 -9.52 4.46
N GLN A 272 -10.88 -9.78 5.73
CA GLN A 272 -9.54 -10.23 6.18
C GLN A 272 -9.40 -11.76 6.07
N ASP A 273 -8.23 -12.24 5.65
CA ASP A 273 -7.79 -13.62 5.81
C ASP A 273 -7.13 -13.77 7.20
N PRO A 274 -7.75 -14.48 8.15
CA PRO A 274 -7.28 -14.51 9.53
C PRO A 274 -5.95 -15.24 9.67
N GLU A 275 -5.63 -16.25 8.85
CA GLU A 275 -4.33 -16.93 8.95
C GLU A 275 -3.19 -16.03 8.48
N VAL A 276 -3.43 -15.24 7.43
CA VAL A 276 -2.45 -14.28 6.90
C VAL A 276 -2.26 -13.10 7.85
N VAL A 277 -3.34 -12.55 8.43
CA VAL A 277 -3.25 -11.50 9.45
C VAL A 277 -2.51 -12.01 10.69
N ASP A 278 -2.90 -13.17 11.22
CA ASP A 278 -2.23 -13.78 12.38
C ASP A 278 -0.75 -14.11 12.10
N PHE A 279 -0.38 -14.41 10.85
CA PHE A 279 1.01 -14.60 10.49
C PHE A 279 1.79 -13.28 10.53
N PHE A 280 1.34 -12.25 9.80
CA PHE A 280 2.01 -10.96 9.78
C PHE A 280 2.11 -10.32 11.17
N ARG A 281 1.08 -10.42 12.01
CA ARG A 281 1.08 -9.89 13.40
C ARG A 281 2.11 -10.52 14.34
N LYS A 282 2.73 -11.64 13.97
CA LYS A 282 3.83 -12.27 14.73
C LYS A 282 5.21 -11.71 14.34
N HIS A 283 5.29 -11.00 13.22
CA HIS A 283 6.54 -10.50 12.61
C HIS A 283 6.56 -8.97 12.36
N VAL A 284 5.40 -8.32 12.29
CA VAL A 284 5.23 -6.88 12.04
C VAL A 284 4.47 -6.28 13.22
N GLY A 285 5.11 -5.38 13.96
CA GLY A 285 4.47 -4.63 15.04
C GLY A 285 3.34 -3.75 14.52
N ALA A 286 2.33 -3.48 15.36
CA ALA A 286 1.14 -2.70 14.98
C ALA A 286 1.43 -1.23 14.61
N ASP A 287 2.66 -0.76 14.84
CA ASP A 287 3.17 0.57 14.49
C ASP A 287 4.31 0.51 13.44
N GLN A 288 4.57 -0.68 12.86
CA GLN A 288 5.67 -0.94 11.91
C GLN A 288 5.18 -1.28 10.50
N GLY A 289 3.88 -1.22 10.20
CA GLY A 289 3.37 -1.46 8.86
C GLY A 289 1.93 -1.96 8.84
N TYR A 290 1.20 -1.59 7.78
CA TYR A 290 -0.20 -1.95 7.63
C TYR A 290 -0.36 -3.46 7.39
N VAL A 291 -0.94 -4.17 8.34
CA VAL A 291 -1.36 -5.57 8.18
C VAL A 291 -2.86 -5.64 7.87
N ILE A 292 -3.66 -4.71 8.37
CA ILE A 292 -5.07 -4.54 8.03
C ILE A 292 -5.37 -3.04 7.78
N PRO A 293 -6.45 -2.68 7.05
CA PRO A 293 -6.74 -1.29 6.71
C PRO A 293 -6.81 -0.32 7.91
N THR A 294 -7.16 -0.77 9.11
CA THR A 294 -7.33 0.09 10.29
C THR A 294 -6.05 0.33 11.10
N ASP A 295 -4.86 0.05 10.55
CA ASP A 295 -3.57 0.20 11.24
C ASP A 295 -3.02 1.64 11.20
N ASP A 296 -3.86 2.63 11.50
CA ASP A 296 -3.55 4.08 11.47
C ASP A 296 -2.28 4.50 12.25
N ALA A 297 -1.79 3.66 13.17
CA ALA A 297 -0.54 3.88 13.90
C ALA A 297 0.73 3.64 13.04
N SER A 298 0.60 2.92 11.91
CA SER A 298 1.71 2.53 11.05
C SER A 298 2.11 3.59 10.02
N THR A 299 1.22 4.52 9.63
CA THR A 299 1.62 5.71 8.87
C THR A 299 2.57 6.56 9.69
N LEU A 300 3.74 6.84 9.13
CA LEU A 300 4.79 7.65 9.74
C LEU A 300 4.81 9.06 9.13
N GLY A 301 4.85 10.10 9.96
CA GLY A 301 5.04 11.48 9.52
C GLY A 301 6.48 11.96 9.71
N SER A 302 6.98 12.76 8.78
CA SER A 302 8.30 13.42 8.87
C SER A 302 8.33 14.81 8.25
N ASN A 303 9.13 15.70 8.83
CA ASN A 303 9.48 16.99 8.24
C ASN A 303 10.62 16.90 7.20
N ASN A 304 11.24 15.74 7.03
CA ASN A 304 12.18 15.48 5.94
C ASN A 304 11.46 14.74 4.80
N SER A 305 11.46 15.36 3.61
CA SER A 305 10.89 14.86 2.36
C SER A 305 11.84 13.96 1.55
N ASN A 306 12.94 13.51 2.15
CA ASN A 306 13.85 12.52 1.59
C ASN A 306 13.68 11.22 2.37
N LEU A 307 13.26 10.15 1.70
CA LEU A 307 13.12 8.81 2.27
C LEU A 307 14.27 7.90 1.84
N VAL A 308 14.71 7.02 2.73
CA VAL A 308 15.61 5.89 2.44
C VAL A 308 14.81 4.61 2.54
N VAL A 309 14.93 3.74 1.54
CA VAL A 309 14.10 2.57 1.35
C VAL A 309 14.96 1.37 1.00
N HIS A 310 15.02 0.39 1.89
CA HIS A 310 15.76 -0.85 1.69
C HIS A 310 14.82 -1.94 1.15
N LEU A 311 15.29 -2.73 0.19
CA LEU A 311 14.52 -3.72 -0.55
C LEU A 311 15.34 -4.99 -0.75
N LYS A 312 14.71 -6.16 -0.61
CA LYS A 312 15.38 -7.46 -0.83
C LYS A 312 14.39 -8.55 -1.28
N ASN A 313 14.82 -9.37 -2.25
CA ASN A 313 14.06 -10.53 -2.72
C ASN A 313 13.89 -11.59 -1.60
N LEU A 314 12.72 -12.25 -1.55
CA LEU A 314 12.41 -13.29 -0.56
C LEU A 314 12.87 -14.71 -0.98
N ALA A 315 13.09 -14.91 -2.29
CA ALA A 315 13.36 -16.19 -2.93
C ALA A 315 14.35 -16.04 -4.09
#